data_AF-A0A9D4V0L4-F1
#
_entry.id   AF-A0A9D4V0L4-F1
#
_cell.length_a   1.000
_cell.length_b   1.000
_cell.length_c   1.000
_cell.angle_alpha   90.00
_cell.angle_beta   90.00
_cell.angle_gamma   90.00
#
_symmetry.space_group_name_H-M   'P 1'
#
loop_
_entity.id
_entity.type
_entity.pdbx_description
1 polymer ?
#
loop_
_entity_poly.entity_id
_entity_poly.type
_entity_poly.pdbx_seq_one_letter_code
_entity_poly.pdbx_strand_id
1 'polypeptide(L)'
;MEDPKTEIVDVVRGLVGRPSFKQQAEVVRHFYAPDARLHHYLVDVYTGVEDIIAVYQWFHACFNYEAVAVQKVLYDRTTDHMAVKVLVFSRPWISLGREVSMEILIHIHLEDWPQPNGKVLKRIKLQRDFFERDPIIQILPIIGPIYSSEKIRFMLGRLEAATFESLRYFVTFFLPSHIKHGLLGLWTHSHVN
;
A
#
# COMPACT_ATOMS: atom_id res chain seq x y z
N MET A 1 12.31 18.88 -8.31
CA MET A 1 12.91 18.70 -6.98
C MET A 1 14.39 19.00 -7.05
N GLU A 2 14.84 19.85 -6.15
CA GLU A 2 16.24 20.17 -5.91
C GLU A 2 16.84 19.21 -4.87
N ASP A 3 16.09 18.95 -3.79
CA ASP A 3 16.34 17.92 -2.79
C ASP A 3 15.15 16.94 -2.73
N PRO A 4 15.16 15.86 -3.54
CA PRO A 4 14.07 14.91 -3.59
C PRO A 4 13.72 14.30 -2.24
N LYS A 5 14.71 14.04 -1.38
CA LYS A 5 14.50 13.37 -0.09
C LYS A 5 13.62 14.22 0.84
N THR A 6 13.77 15.53 0.79
CA THR A 6 13.04 16.47 1.64
C THR A 6 11.72 16.89 0.99
N GLU A 7 11.77 17.25 -0.29
CA GLU A 7 10.60 17.79 -1.01
C GLU A 7 9.49 16.74 -1.24
N ILE A 8 9.83 15.45 -1.32
CA ILE A 8 8.81 14.41 -1.56
C ILE A 8 7.74 14.36 -0.47
N VAL A 9 8.08 14.76 0.76
CA VAL A 9 7.14 14.82 1.87
C VAL A 9 5.99 15.78 1.56
N ASP A 10 6.32 16.93 0.96
CA ASP A 10 5.35 17.95 0.59
C ASP A 10 4.57 17.55 -0.67
N VAL A 11 5.19 16.82 -1.59
CA VAL A 11 4.48 16.20 -2.73
C VAL A 11 3.40 15.25 -2.22
N VAL A 12 3.76 14.31 -1.34
CA VAL A 12 2.80 13.34 -0.77
C VAL A 12 1.67 14.07 -0.03
N ARG A 13 2.00 15.04 0.82
CA ARG A 13 0.99 15.84 1.54
C ARG A 13 0.08 16.60 0.59
N GLY A 14 0.62 17.18 -0.47
CA GLY A 14 -0.14 17.91 -1.47
C GLY A 14 -1.05 17.00 -2.33
N LEU A 15 -0.78 15.70 -2.40
CA LEU A 15 -1.57 14.74 -3.16
C LEU A 15 -2.66 14.05 -2.33
N VAL A 16 -2.39 13.74 -1.06
CA VAL A 16 -3.30 12.93 -0.22
C VAL A 16 -3.47 13.45 1.22
N GLY A 17 -2.84 14.56 1.59
CA GLY A 17 -2.97 15.18 2.92
C GLY A 17 -4.10 16.20 3.00
N ARG A 18 -5.33 15.80 2.68
CA ARG A 18 -6.52 16.68 2.57
C ARG A 18 -6.36 17.82 1.53
N PRO A 19 -6.06 17.48 0.28
CA PRO A 19 -5.80 18.48 -0.73
C PRO A 19 -7.09 19.08 -1.30
N SER A 20 -6.97 20.21 -2.00
CA SER A 20 -7.96 20.61 -2.99
C SER A 20 -7.65 19.98 -4.36
N PHE A 21 -8.64 19.86 -5.24
CA PHE A 21 -8.41 19.40 -6.63
C PHE A 21 -7.39 20.26 -7.38
N LYS A 22 -7.42 21.58 -7.13
CA LYS A 22 -6.44 22.53 -7.69
C LYS A 22 -5.04 22.23 -7.19
N GLN A 23 -4.88 22.02 -5.89
CA GLN A 23 -3.59 21.68 -5.28
C GLN A 23 -3.03 20.36 -5.82
N GLN A 24 -3.86 19.31 -5.97
CA GLN A 24 -3.40 18.06 -6.58
C GLN A 24 -2.89 18.29 -8.00
N ALA A 25 -3.64 19.05 -8.81
CA ALA A 25 -3.23 19.37 -10.18
C ALA A 25 -1.92 20.17 -10.24
N GLU A 26 -1.76 21.17 -9.38
CA GLU A 26 -0.53 21.96 -9.27
C GLU A 26 0.67 21.10 -8.87
N VAL A 27 0.51 20.23 -7.87
CA VAL A 27 1.56 19.32 -7.41
C VAL A 27 1.97 18.36 -8.51
N VAL A 28 1.01 17.71 -9.19
CA VAL A 28 1.35 16.78 -10.28
C VAL A 28 2.07 17.51 -11.41
N ARG A 29 1.55 18.65 -11.88
CA ARG A 29 2.19 19.41 -12.98
C ARG A 29 3.58 19.94 -12.63
N HIS A 30 3.82 20.25 -11.36
CA HIS A 30 5.11 20.77 -10.93
C HIS A 30 6.16 19.66 -10.80
N PHE A 31 5.78 18.54 -10.19
CA PHE A 31 6.74 17.51 -9.76
C PHE A 31 6.84 16.30 -10.69
N TYR A 32 5.83 16.03 -11.53
CA TYR A 32 5.83 14.87 -12.44
C TYR A 32 6.34 15.25 -13.83
N ALA A 33 7.01 14.30 -14.47
CA ALA A 33 7.36 14.39 -15.88
C ALA A 33 6.09 14.44 -16.74
N PRO A 34 6.07 15.16 -17.88
CA PRO A 34 4.87 15.23 -18.74
C PRO A 34 4.32 13.86 -19.16
N ASP A 35 5.22 12.90 -19.37
CA ASP A 35 4.97 11.50 -19.72
C ASP A 35 5.23 10.55 -18.55
N ALA A 36 4.99 11.03 -17.32
CA ALA A 36 5.04 10.22 -16.13
C ALA A 36 3.99 9.10 -16.16
N ARG A 37 4.27 8.04 -15.40
CA ARG A 37 3.39 6.88 -15.26
C ARG A 37 3.06 6.62 -13.81
N LEU A 38 1.86 6.09 -13.58
CA LEU A 38 1.38 5.70 -12.27
C LEU A 38 0.92 4.24 -12.33
N HIS A 39 1.40 3.44 -11.40
CA HIS A 39 0.87 2.10 -11.13
C HIS A 39 0.25 2.11 -9.75
N HIS A 40 -1.06 1.97 -9.70
CA HIS A 40 -1.83 1.92 -8.47
C HIS A 40 -2.61 0.60 -8.44
N TYR A 41 -2.93 0.11 -7.24
CA TYR A 41 -3.63 -1.16 -7.03
C TYR A 41 -4.92 -1.33 -7.88
N LEU A 42 -5.59 -0.24 -8.23
CA LEU A 42 -6.84 -0.23 -9.01
C LEU A 42 -6.68 0.24 -10.45
N VAL A 43 -5.57 0.89 -10.79
CA VAL A 43 -5.43 1.59 -12.07
C VAL A 43 -3.97 1.78 -12.44
N ASP A 44 -3.68 1.57 -13.72
CA ASP A 44 -2.42 1.97 -14.32
C ASP A 44 -2.64 3.14 -15.28
N VAL A 45 -1.75 4.14 -15.24
CA VAL A 45 -1.74 5.28 -16.14
C VAL A 45 -0.43 5.30 -16.93
N TYR A 46 -0.57 5.29 -18.26
CA TYR A 46 0.56 5.25 -19.21
C TYR A 46 0.67 6.50 -20.09
N THR A 47 -0.26 7.43 -19.93
CA THR A 47 -0.59 8.51 -20.87
C THR A 47 -0.14 9.90 -20.42
N GLY A 48 0.38 10.03 -19.19
CA GLY A 48 1.00 11.26 -18.70
C GLY A 48 0.21 11.98 -17.59
N VAL A 49 0.61 13.24 -17.35
CA VAL A 49 0.22 13.98 -16.14
C VAL A 49 -1.28 14.26 -15.99
N GLU A 50 -2.01 14.53 -17.08
CA GLU A 50 -3.43 14.90 -16.97
C GLU A 50 -4.29 13.72 -16.49
N ASP A 51 -3.94 12.50 -16.90
CA ASP A 51 -4.64 11.29 -16.43
C ASP A 51 -4.24 10.93 -14.99
N ILE A 52 -3.00 11.20 -14.58
CA ILE A 52 -2.58 11.08 -13.18
C ILE A 52 -3.38 12.04 -12.30
N ILE A 53 -3.60 13.28 -12.75
CA ILE A 53 -4.42 14.28 -12.05
C ILE A 53 -5.85 13.76 -11.90
N ALA A 54 -6.45 13.29 -12.99
CA ALA A 54 -7.80 12.74 -12.97
C ALA A 54 -7.95 11.58 -11.98
N VAL A 55 -6.96 10.67 -11.94
CA VAL A 55 -6.93 9.55 -11.00
C VAL A 55 -6.87 10.03 -9.54
N TYR A 56 -5.97 10.96 -9.21
CA TYR A 56 -5.88 11.51 -7.85
C TYR A 56 -7.14 12.23 -7.39
N GLN A 57 -7.77 12.98 -8.29
CA GLN A 57 -9.02 13.69 -8.01
C GLN A 57 -10.19 12.72 -7.85
N TRP A 58 -10.27 11.68 -8.69
CA TRP A 58 -11.25 10.61 -8.56
C TRP A 58 -11.09 9.88 -7.22
N PHE A 59 -9.87 9.50 -6.85
CA PHE A 59 -9.61 8.90 -5.55
C PHE A 59 -9.97 9.84 -4.39
N HIS A 60 -9.67 11.13 -4.49
CA HIS A 60 -10.05 12.07 -3.44
C HIS A 60 -11.58 12.11 -3.26
N ALA A 61 -12.35 12.10 -4.35
CA ALA A 61 -13.81 12.04 -4.30
C ALA A 61 -14.34 10.73 -3.69
N CYS A 62 -13.73 9.58 -4.01
CA CYS A 62 -14.18 8.27 -3.52
C CYS A 62 -13.73 7.97 -2.09
N PHE A 63 -12.52 8.36 -1.71
CA PHE A 63 -11.94 7.97 -0.43
C PHE A 63 -11.99 9.08 0.61
N ASN A 64 -12.22 10.34 0.21
CA ASN A 64 -12.21 11.52 1.08
C ASN A 64 -10.97 11.53 1.99
N TYR A 65 -9.84 11.96 1.42
CA TYR A 65 -8.56 12.01 2.13
C TYR A 65 -8.60 13.01 3.30
N GLU A 66 -8.28 12.54 4.51
CA GLU A 66 -8.32 13.33 5.74
C GLU A 66 -6.92 13.78 6.18
N ALA A 67 -5.93 12.89 6.10
CA ALA A 67 -4.57 13.17 6.53
C ALA A 67 -3.57 12.16 5.95
N VAL A 68 -2.28 12.49 6.04
CA VAL A 68 -1.20 11.56 5.72
C VAL A 68 -0.03 11.75 6.69
N ALA A 69 0.53 10.64 7.15
CA ALA A 69 1.77 10.60 7.91
C ALA A 69 2.87 9.93 7.08
N VAL A 70 3.91 10.68 6.71
CA VAL A 70 5.10 10.12 6.08
C VAL A 70 5.98 9.50 7.16
N GLN A 71 6.12 8.18 7.14
CA GLN A 71 6.85 7.43 8.17
C GLN A 71 8.34 7.35 7.86
N LYS A 72 8.68 7.09 6.59
CA LYS A 72 10.07 6.89 6.17
C LYS A 72 10.27 7.25 4.71
N VAL A 73 11.40 7.88 4.42
CA VAL A 73 11.87 8.18 3.06
C VAL A 73 13.25 7.56 2.89
N LEU A 74 13.41 6.73 1.87
CA LEU A 74 14.69 6.18 1.41
C LEU A 74 14.93 6.67 -0.01
N TYR A 75 16.06 7.30 -0.27
CA TYR A 75 16.43 7.79 -1.60
C TYR A 75 17.83 7.29 -1.94
N ASP A 76 17.94 6.58 -3.07
CA ASP A 76 19.20 6.18 -3.67
C ASP A 76 19.54 7.12 -4.83
N ARG A 77 20.59 7.93 -4.62
CA ARG A 77 21.07 8.91 -5.60
C ARG A 77 21.75 8.27 -6.82
N THR A 78 22.20 7.02 -6.70
CA THR A 78 22.93 6.34 -7.77
C THR A 78 21.98 5.85 -8.86
N THR A 79 20.81 5.37 -8.43
CA THR A 79 19.80 4.80 -9.31
C THR A 79 18.62 5.75 -9.53
N ASP A 80 18.56 6.86 -8.78
CA ASP A 80 17.43 7.80 -8.79
C ASP A 80 16.08 7.17 -8.41
N HIS A 81 16.15 6.13 -7.60
CA HIS A 81 14.98 5.49 -7.01
C HIS A 81 14.74 5.94 -5.57
N MET A 82 13.47 6.01 -5.20
CA MET A 82 13.05 6.36 -3.85
C MET A 82 11.91 5.45 -3.39
N ALA A 83 11.92 5.11 -2.10
CA ALA A 83 10.82 4.44 -1.44
C ALA A 83 10.31 5.32 -0.30
N VAL A 84 8.99 5.54 -0.27
CA VAL A 84 8.31 6.35 0.74
C VAL A 84 7.26 5.47 1.43
N LYS A 85 7.43 5.21 2.72
CA LYS A 85 6.40 4.56 3.53
C LYS A 85 5.50 5.63 4.13
N VAL A 86 4.20 5.52 3.85
CA VAL A 86 3.17 6.47 4.30
C VAL A 86 2.01 5.74 4.96
N LEU A 87 1.34 6.44 5.87
CA LEU A 87 0.05 6.07 6.43
C LEU A 87 -0.97 7.11 5.99
N VAL A 88 -1.91 6.72 5.14
CA VAL A 88 -2.99 7.59 4.62
C VAL A 88 -4.25 7.35 5.42
N PHE A 89 -4.85 8.42 5.91
CA PHE A 89 -6.14 8.41 6.60
C PHE A 89 -7.22 8.91 5.67
N SER A 90 -8.30 8.15 5.54
CA SER A 90 -9.39 8.47 4.63
C SER A 90 -10.75 8.08 5.23
N ARG A 91 -11.83 8.66 4.72
CA ARG A 91 -13.21 8.33 5.11
C ARG A 91 -14.04 8.00 3.87
N PRO A 92 -13.84 6.82 3.27
CA PRO A 92 -14.56 6.42 2.08
C PRO A 92 -16.06 6.37 2.38
N TRP A 93 -16.90 6.85 1.47
CA TRP A 93 -18.36 6.85 1.63
C TRP A 93 -18.92 5.45 1.92
N ILE A 94 -18.35 4.41 1.31
CA ILE A 94 -18.74 2.99 1.50
C ILE A 94 -18.48 2.49 2.93
N SER A 95 -17.55 3.13 3.65
CA SER A 95 -17.21 2.76 5.04
C SER A 95 -18.17 3.32 6.09
N LEU A 96 -19.26 3.97 5.66
CA LEU A 96 -20.30 4.56 6.53
C LEU A 96 -19.75 5.59 7.53
N GLY A 97 -18.82 6.43 7.07
CA GLY A 97 -18.22 7.51 7.87
C GLY A 97 -17.09 7.04 8.81
N ARG A 98 -16.72 5.75 8.77
CA ARG A 98 -15.57 5.24 9.50
C ARG A 98 -14.27 5.71 8.86
N GLU A 99 -13.32 6.07 9.70
CA GLU A 99 -11.96 6.31 9.23
C GLU A 99 -11.23 5.01 8.94
N VAL A 100 -10.53 4.98 7.81
CA VAL A 100 -9.69 3.88 7.36
C VAL A 100 -8.26 4.41 7.26
N SER A 101 -7.32 3.69 7.87
CA SER A 101 -5.90 3.96 7.78
C SER A 101 -5.25 2.94 6.85
N MET A 102 -4.62 3.40 5.78
CA MET A 102 -3.97 2.54 4.77
C MET A 102 -2.47 2.78 4.79
N GLU A 103 -1.71 1.71 4.99
CA GLU A 103 -0.25 1.72 4.86
C GLU A 103 0.12 1.47 3.40
N ILE A 104 0.86 2.43 2.83
CA ILE A 104 1.27 2.42 1.44
C ILE A 104 2.79 2.58 1.38
N LEU A 105 3.44 1.70 0.62
CA LEU A 105 4.80 1.85 0.17
C LEU A 105 4.77 2.41 -1.26
N ILE A 106 5.21 3.64 -1.42
CA ILE A 106 5.29 4.33 -2.71
C ILE A 106 6.72 4.17 -3.21
N HIS A 107 6.89 3.51 -4.35
CA HIS A 107 8.15 3.44 -5.06
C HIS A 107 8.16 4.45 -6.21
N ILE A 108 9.19 5.29 -6.24
CA ILE A 108 9.32 6.41 -7.15
C ILE A 108 10.61 6.27 -7.94
N HIS A 109 10.54 6.43 -9.24
CA HIS A 109 11.70 6.62 -10.11
C HIS A 109 11.72 8.08 -10.56
N LEU A 110 12.86 8.72 -10.38
CA LEU A 110 13.08 10.11 -10.77
C LEU A 110 13.83 10.17 -12.11
N GLU A 111 13.60 11.23 -12.85
CA GLU A 111 14.41 11.58 -14.03
C GLU A 111 14.99 12.98 -13.88
N ASP A 112 16.11 13.21 -14.55
CA ASP A 112 16.70 14.53 -14.70
C ASP A 112 15.87 15.40 -15.64
N TRP A 113 15.64 16.63 -15.20
CA TRP A 113 14.90 17.64 -15.92
C TRP A 113 15.77 18.91 -16.01
N PRO A 114 16.53 19.07 -17.10
CA PRO A 114 17.35 20.26 -17.33
C PRO A 114 16.46 21.51 -17.44
N GLN A 115 16.85 22.56 -16.72
CA GLN A 115 16.19 23.85 -16.77
C GLN A 115 16.96 24.82 -17.69
N PRO A 116 16.29 25.83 -18.28
CA PRO A 116 16.94 26.83 -19.12
C PRO A 116 18.08 27.60 -18.42
N ASN A 117 18.04 27.70 -17.10
CA ASN A 117 19.07 28.35 -16.28
C ASN A 117 20.29 27.45 -16.00
N GLY A 118 20.39 26.27 -16.62
CA GLY A 118 21.48 25.31 -16.43
C GLY A 118 21.37 24.44 -15.18
N LYS A 119 20.36 24.64 -14.34
CA LYS A 119 20.09 23.77 -13.19
C LYS A 119 19.43 22.48 -13.66
N VAL A 120 19.78 21.36 -13.04
CA VAL A 120 19.08 20.09 -13.26
C VAL A 120 18.19 19.82 -12.05
N LEU A 121 16.88 19.71 -12.29
CA LEU A 121 15.91 19.32 -11.27
C LEU A 121 15.52 17.86 -11.48
N LYS A 122 15.09 17.17 -10.41
CA LYS A 122 14.47 15.86 -10.53
C LYS A 122 12.96 15.96 -10.71
N ARG A 123 12.38 15.13 -11.56
CA ARG A 123 10.92 14.94 -11.71
C ARG A 123 10.53 13.49 -11.51
N ILE A 124 9.29 13.25 -11.08
CA ILE A 124 8.74 11.90 -10.92
C ILE A 124 8.40 11.36 -12.31
N LYS A 125 9.13 10.33 -12.72
CA LYS A 125 8.92 9.62 -13.98
C LYS A 125 7.96 8.45 -13.81
N LEU A 126 8.07 7.75 -12.68
CA LEU A 126 7.26 6.58 -12.38
C LEU A 126 6.91 6.59 -10.91
N GLN A 127 5.64 6.33 -10.62
CA GLN A 127 5.18 6.02 -9.28
C GLN A 127 4.54 4.63 -9.28
N ARG A 128 4.85 3.82 -8.27
CA ARG A 128 4.22 2.53 -8.00
C ARG A 128 3.76 2.47 -6.55
N ASP A 129 2.49 2.19 -6.36
CA ASP A 129 1.88 2.16 -5.03
C ASP A 129 1.61 0.71 -4.62
N PHE A 130 2.20 0.32 -3.50
CA PHE A 130 2.04 -1.00 -2.90
C PHE A 130 1.32 -0.86 -1.57
N PHE A 131 0.17 -1.50 -1.44
CA PHE A 131 -0.58 -1.52 -0.19
C PHE A 131 -0.12 -2.70 0.67
N GLU A 132 0.10 -2.46 1.96
CA GLU A 132 0.46 -3.53 2.90
C GLU A 132 -0.69 -4.53 3.11
N ARG A 133 -1.91 -4.06 2.92
CA ARG A 133 -3.17 -4.79 3.08
C ARG A 133 -4.10 -4.46 1.93
N ASP A 134 -5.00 -5.37 1.58
CA ASP A 134 -5.95 -5.13 0.49
C ASP A 134 -6.82 -3.89 0.80
N PRO A 135 -6.77 -2.81 -0.02
CA PRO A 135 -7.49 -1.58 0.26
C PRO A 135 -9.00 -1.76 0.13
N ILE A 136 -9.48 -2.63 -0.76
CA ILE A 136 -10.91 -2.86 -0.97
C ILE A 136 -11.52 -3.58 0.24
N ILE A 137 -10.83 -4.58 0.78
CA ILE A 137 -11.30 -5.27 2.00
C ILE A 137 -11.32 -4.30 3.19
N GLN A 138 -10.30 -3.44 3.31
CA GLN A 138 -10.19 -2.48 4.42
C GLN A 138 -11.33 -1.46 4.48
N ILE A 139 -11.91 -1.08 3.34
CA ILE A 139 -13.01 -0.09 3.31
C ILE A 139 -14.39 -0.69 3.60
N LEU A 140 -14.54 -2.02 3.59
CA LEU A 140 -15.82 -2.65 3.88
C LEU A 140 -16.22 -2.41 5.35
N PRO A 141 -17.49 -2.09 5.65
CA PRO A 141 -17.91 -1.63 6.98
C PRO A 141 -17.82 -2.72 8.06
N ILE A 142 -18.11 -3.98 7.72
CA ILE A 142 -18.09 -5.10 8.67
C ILE A 142 -16.76 -5.86 8.61
N ILE A 143 -16.31 -6.20 7.41
CA ILE A 143 -15.10 -7.01 7.19
C ILE A 143 -13.84 -6.18 7.44
N GLY A 144 -13.83 -4.90 7.06
CA GLY A 144 -12.67 -4.03 7.18
C GLY A 144 -12.13 -3.89 8.61
N PRO A 145 -12.98 -3.63 9.63
CA PRO A 145 -12.55 -3.60 11.03
C PRO A 145 -11.96 -4.93 11.53
N ILE A 146 -12.52 -6.06 11.10
CA ILE A 146 -12.03 -7.41 11.45
C ILE A 146 -10.66 -7.63 10.82
N TYR A 147 -10.55 -7.35 9.53
CA TYR A 147 -9.33 -7.51 8.74
C TYR A 147 -8.19 -6.61 9.24
N SER A 148 -8.53 -5.41 9.71
CA SER A 148 -7.56 -4.41 10.16
C SER A 148 -7.14 -4.58 11.62
N SER A 149 -7.82 -5.44 12.38
CA SER A 149 -7.56 -5.60 13.82
C SER A 149 -6.53 -6.69 14.07
N GLU A 150 -5.36 -6.30 14.58
CA GLU A 150 -4.33 -7.25 15.04
C GLU A 150 -4.86 -8.19 16.12
N LYS A 151 -5.69 -7.68 17.04
CA LYS A 151 -6.29 -8.48 18.12
C LYS A 151 -7.22 -9.56 17.57
N ILE A 152 -8.08 -9.21 16.62
CA ILE A 152 -9.01 -10.17 16.03
C ILE A 152 -8.24 -11.17 15.17
N ARG A 153 -7.26 -10.73 14.38
CA ARG A 153 -6.37 -11.63 13.64
C ARG A 153 -5.63 -12.59 14.55
N PHE A 154 -5.09 -12.11 15.66
CA PHE A 154 -4.41 -12.94 16.65
C PHE A 154 -5.37 -13.94 17.29
N MET A 155 -6.58 -13.52 17.65
CA MET A 155 -7.61 -14.43 18.17
C MET A 155 -8.02 -15.49 17.14
N LEU A 156 -8.25 -15.11 15.88
CA LEU A 156 -8.60 -16.03 14.80
C LEU A 156 -7.47 -17.03 14.55
N GLY A 157 -6.22 -16.57 14.51
CA GLY A 157 -5.06 -17.46 14.38
C GLY A 157 -4.92 -18.45 15.56
N ARG A 158 -5.25 -18.03 16.79
CA ARG A 158 -5.28 -18.94 17.94
C ARG A 158 -6.43 -19.94 17.86
N LEU A 159 -7.61 -19.51 17.41
CA LEU A 159 -8.76 -20.39 17.21
C LEU A 159 -8.46 -21.44 16.14
N GLU A 160 -7.86 -21.02 15.03
CA GLU A 160 -7.42 -21.89 13.93
C GLU A 160 -6.38 -22.91 14.43
N ALA A 161 -5.35 -22.44 15.14
CA ALA A 161 -4.34 -23.33 15.74
C ALA A 161 -4.96 -24.32 16.73
N ALA A 162 -5.86 -23.88 17.61
CA ALA A 162 -6.55 -24.77 18.56
C ALA A 162 -7.45 -25.79 17.86
N THR A 163 -8.16 -25.38 16.81
CA THR A 163 -9.00 -26.27 15.99
C THR A 163 -8.15 -27.30 15.26
N PHE A 164 -7.02 -26.86 14.70
CA PHE A 164 -6.08 -27.74 14.01
C PHE A 164 -5.46 -28.76 14.97
N GLU A 165 -5.02 -28.32 16.16
CA GLU A 165 -4.52 -29.22 17.20
C GLU A 165 -5.60 -30.20 17.68
N SER A 166 -6.84 -29.74 17.88
CA SER A 166 -7.95 -30.61 18.28
C SER A 166 -8.25 -31.65 17.20
N LEU A 167 -8.24 -31.26 15.93
CA LEU A 167 -8.39 -32.18 14.80
C LEU A 167 -7.23 -33.18 14.76
N ARG A 168 -5.99 -32.72 14.98
CA ARG A 168 -4.80 -33.59 15.06
C ARG A 168 -4.92 -34.61 16.18
N TYR A 169 -5.35 -34.20 17.38
CA TYR A 169 -5.61 -35.11 18.51
C TYR A 169 -6.73 -36.11 18.20
N PHE A 170 -7.83 -35.65 17.60
CA PHE A 170 -8.94 -36.51 17.20
C PHE A 170 -8.48 -37.57 16.18
N VAL A 171 -7.83 -37.13 15.10
CA VAL A 171 -7.25 -38.00 14.06
C VAL A 171 -6.28 -39.00 14.68
N THR A 172 -5.36 -38.57 15.54
CA THR A 172 -4.41 -39.49 16.19
C THR A 172 -5.07 -40.40 17.23
N PHE A 173 -6.15 -40.01 17.90
CA PHE A 173 -6.84 -40.87 18.86
C PHE A 173 -7.67 -41.96 18.17
N PHE A 174 -8.36 -41.60 17.09
CA PHE A 174 -9.33 -42.49 16.43
C PHE A 174 -8.77 -43.29 15.25
N LEU A 175 -7.64 -42.89 14.64
CA LEU A 175 -7.03 -43.71 13.59
C LEU A 175 -6.29 -44.94 14.18
N PRO A 176 -6.50 -46.15 13.63
CA PRO A 176 -5.69 -47.32 13.95
C PRO A 176 -4.20 -47.11 13.62
N SER A 177 -3.30 -47.69 14.41
CA SER A 177 -1.84 -47.54 14.28
C SER A 177 -1.30 -47.87 12.88
N HIS A 178 -1.89 -48.84 12.19
CA HIS A 178 -1.49 -49.23 10.83
C HIS A 178 -1.84 -48.18 9.75
N ILE A 179 -2.84 -47.32 9.99
CA ILE A 179 -3.19 -46.22 9.08
C ILE A 179 -2.39 -44.95 9.40
N LYS A 180 -2.03 -44.74 10.69
CA LYS A 180 -1.21 -43.60 11.13
C LYS A 180 0.13 -43.52 10.39
N HIS A 181 0.80 -44.66 10.17
CA HIS A 181 2.07 -44.69 9.45
C HIS A 181 1.97 -44.31 7.97
N GLY A 182 0.82 -44.55 7.33
CA GLY A 182 0.58 -44.17 5.93
C GLY A 182 0.18 -42.70 5.74
N LEU A 183 -0.68 -42.17 6.61
CA LEU A 183 -1.19 -40.79 6.50
C LEU A 183 -0.27 -39.73 7.13
N LEU A 184 0.41 -40.04 8.24
CA LEU A 184 1.29 -39.10 8.96
C LEU A 184 2.78 -39.27 8.61
N GLY A 185 3.15 -40.30 7.84
CA GLY A 185 4.51 -40.46 7.30
C GLY A 185 4.90 -39.35 6.32
N LEU A 186 3.93 -38.75 5.61
CA LEU A 186 4.15 -37.57 4.77
C LEU A 186 4.30 -36.28 5.57
N TRP A 187 3.83 -36.25 6.82
CA TRP A 187 3.76 -35.06 7.67
C TRP A 187 4.94 -34.90 8.64
N THR A 188 5.70 -35.98 8.86
CA THR A 188 6.89 -35.97 9.74
C THR A 188 8.18 -35.58 9.03
N HIS A 189 8.18 -35.54 7.69
CA HIS A 189 9.32 -35.05 6.90
C HIS A 189 9.36 -33.52 6.69
N SER A 190 8.32 -32.77 7.06
CA SER A 190 8.27 -31.31 6.88
C SER A 190 8.86 -30.48 8.03
N HIS A 191 9.37 -31.11 9.10
CA HIS A 191 10.01 -30.42 10.24
C HIS A 191 11.43 -30.90 10.56
N VAL A 192 12.11 -31.50 9.57
CA VAL A 192 13.56 -31.69 9.59
C VAL A 192 14.13 -31.06 8.32
N ASN A 193 14.24 -29.72 8.35
CA ASN A 193 15.27 -28.87 7.73
C ASN A 193 14.91 -27.40 7.95
#